data_AF-A0A7X0Y0S4-F1
#
_entry.id   AF-A0A7X0Y0S4-F1
#
_cell.length_a   1.000
_cell.length_b   1.000
_cell.length_c   1.000
_cell.angle_alpha   90.00
_cell.angle_beta   90.00
_cell.angle_gamma   90.00
#
_symmetry.space_group_name_H-M   'P 1'
#
loop_
_entity.id
_entity.type
_entity.pdbx_description
1 polymer ?
#
loop_
_entity_poly.entity_id
_entity_poly.type
_entity_poly.pdbx_seq_one_letter_code
_entity_poly.pdbx_strand_id
1 'polypeptide(L)'
;MIWQIVVIAIGIGIFVLGLFYSKRWHENWSDGGGPDFDGWDSFFISIILGAIVIVLGILPWYVVKSMLLVGGLALVYAAIWVFSF
;
A
#
# COMPACT_ATOMS: atom_id res chain seq x y z
N MET A 1 15.04 -6.91 16.91
CA MET A 1 14.60 -8.20 16.31
C MET A 1 13.10 -8.27 16.05
N ILE A 2 12.19 -8.03 17.01
CA ILE A 2 10.72 -8.13 16.75
C ILE A 2 10.23 -7.19 15.63
N TRP A 3 10.72 -5.95 15.60
CA TRP A 3 10.35 -4.96 14.57
C TRP A 3 10.81 -5.33 13.17
N GLN A 4 11.91 -6.09 13.03
CA GLN A 4 12.38 -6.59 11.73
C GLN A 4 11.38 -7.56 11.13
N ILE A 5 10.93 -8.51 11.95
CA ILE A 5 9.97 -9.54 11.54
C ILE A 5 8.66 -8.88 11.12
N VAL A 6 8.21 -7.86 11.86
CA VAL A 6 7.01 -7.09 11.52
C VAL A 6 7.17 -6.39 10.16
N VAL A 7 8.29 -5.69 9.92
CA VAL A 7 8.50 -4.98 8.64
C VAL A 7 8.65 -5.95 7.47
N ILE A 8 9.33 -7.08 7.68
CA ILE A 8 9.44 -8.15 6.66
C ILE A 8 8.06 -8.71 6.34
N ALA A 9 7.23 -9.00 7.35
CA ALA A 9 5.88 -9.51 7.15
C ALA A 9 5.00 -8.50 6.37
N ILE A 10 5.11 -7.20 6.69
CA ILE A 10 4.44 -6.13 5.94
C ILE A 10 4.93 -6.07 4.50
N GLY A 11 6.26 -6.11 4.27
CA GLY A 11 6.85 -6.08 2.94
C GLY A 11 6.42 -7.27 2.08
N ILE A 12 6.42 -8.48 2.64
CA ILE A 12 5.89 -9.69 1.97
C ILE A 12 4.40 -9.52 1.68
N GLY A 13 3.61 -9.03 2.63
CA GLY A 13 2.19 -8.78 2.45
C GLY A 13 1.91 -7.83 1.28
N ILE A 14 2.61 -6.70 1.22
CA ILE A 14 2.50 -5.72 0.13
C ILE A 14 2.94 -6.32 -1.20
N PHE A 15 4.01 -7.11 -1.23
CA PHE A 15 4.48 -7.78 -2.44
C PHE A 15 3.43 -8.78 -2.97
N VAL A 16 2.90 -9.63 -2.10
CA VAL A 16 1.85 -10.60 -2.45
C VAL A 16 0.60 -9.88 -2.94
N LEU A 17 0.20 -8.80 -2.28
CA LEU A 17 -0.92 -7.94 -2.72
C LEU A 17 -0.65 -7.39 -4.12
N GLY A 18 0.57 -6.94 -4.41
CA GLY A 18 1.01 -6.52 -5.75
C GLY A 18 0.91 -7.62 -6.81
N LEU A 19 1.17 -8.88 -6.48
CA LEU A 19 1.03 -10.01 -7.42
C LEU A 19 -0.43 -10.20 -7.86
N PHE A 20 -1.34 -10.18 -6.89
CA PHE A 20 -2.78 -10.32 -7.10
C PHE A 20 -3.47 -9.02 -7.56
N TYR A 21 -2.77 -7.88 -7.52
CA TYR A 21 -3.28 -6.61 -8.01
C TYR A 21 -3.52 -6.68 -9.52
N SER A 22 -4.78 -6.56 -9.92
CA SER A 22 -5.23 -6.69 -11.30
C SER A 22 -5.84 -5.38 -11.79
N LYS A 23 -5.85 -5.18 -13.12
CA LYS A 23 -6.44 -4.00 -13.75
C LYS A 23 -7.91 -3.81 -13.33
N ARG A 24 -8.70 -4.89 -13.31
CA ARG A 24 -10.10 -4.87 -12.86
C ARG A 24 -10.25 -4.40 -11.41
N TRP A 25 -9.36 -4.83 -10.52
CA TRP A 25 -9.38 -4.38 -9.13
C TRP A 25 -9.04 -2.88 -9.02
N HIS A 26 -8.06 -2.40 -9.78
CA HIS A 26 -7.69 -0.99 -9.83
C HIS A 26 -8.84 -0.09 -10.34
N GLU A 27 -9.51 -0.50 -11.42
CA GLU A 27 -10.66 0.24 -11.97
C GLU A 27 -11.84 0.28 -11.00
N ASN A 28 -12.16 -0.86 -10.35
CA ASN A 28 -13.19 -0.91 -9.31
C ASN A 28 -12.87 -0.03 -8.09
N TRP A 29 -11.61 0.32 -7.86
CA TRP A 29 -11.23 1.19 -6.76
C TRP A 29 -11.49 2.67 -7.07
N SER A 30 -11.36 3.05 -8.34
CA SER A 30 -11.75 4.37 -8.85
C SER A 30 -13.27 4.52 -8.86
N ASP A 31 -14.01 3.46 -9.21
CA ASP A 31 -15.47 3.51 -9.37
C ASP A 31 -16.24 3.23 -8.06
N GLY A 32 -15.63 2.52 -7.11
CA GLY A 32 -16.30 1.97 -5.93
C GLY A 32 -16.51 2.94 -4.77
N GLY A 33 -16.04 4.19 -4.87
CA GLY A 33 -16.01 5.12 -3.75
C GLY A 33 -14.92 4.73 -2.73
N GLY A 34 -14.12 5.70 -2.33
CA GLY A 34 -13.14 5.50 -1.26
C GLY A 34 -13.81 5.07 0.06
N PRO A 35 -13.05 4.53 1.02
CA PRO A 35 -13.58 4.15 2.32
C PRO A 35 -14.34 5.29 3.01
N ASP A 36 -15.60 5.03 3.36
CA ASP A 36 -16.44 5.92 4.17
C ASP A 36 -15.95 5.88 5.62
N PHE A 37 -15.24 6.92 6.03
CA PHE A 37 -14.78 7.09 7.41
C PHE A 37 -15.74 8.02 8.15
N ASP A 38 -16.74 7.42 8.82
CA ASP A 38 -17.71 8.16 9.63
C ASP A 38 -17.14 8.39 11.05
N GLY A 39 -16.79 9.64 11.39
CA GLY A 39 -16.28 10.04 12.70
C GLY A 39 -15.36 11.27 12.69
N TRP A 40 -15.50 12.14 13.70
CA TRP A 40 -14.75 13.40 13.82
C TRP A 40 -13.23 13.20 14.06
N ASP A 41 -12.83 12.17 14.83
CA ASP A 41 -11.41 11.78 15.00
C ASP A 41 -10.82 11.15 13.73
N SER A 42 -11.69 10.62 12.88
CA SER A 42 -11.33 9.99 11.62
C SER A 42 -11.11 11.01 10.49
N PHE A 43 -11.42 12.30 10.69
CA PHE A 43 -11.41 13.31 9.63
C PHE A 43 -10.02 13.60 9.05
N PHE A 44 -9.00 13.76 9.89
CA PHE A 44 -7.63 13.99 9.40
C PHE A 44 -7.03 12.74 8.75
N ILE A 45 -7.30 11.57 9.34
CA ILE A 45 -6.85 10.27 8.81
C ILE A 45 -7.57 9.97 7.49
N SER A 46 -8.85 10.29 7.37
CA SER A 46 -9.64 10.08 6.15
C SER A 46 -9.20 11.02 5.02
N ILE A 47 -8.82 12.26 5.32
CA ILE A 47 -8.22 13.17 4.33
C ILE A 47 -6.90 12.63 3.82
N ILE A 48 -5.99 12.18 4.72
CA ILE A 48 -4.68 11.67 4.32
C ILE A 48 -4.83 10.38 3.51
N LEU A 49 -5.63 9.43 3.98
CA LEU A 49 -5.90 8.18 3.27
C LEU A 49 -6.64 8.44 1.95
N GLY A 50 -7.61 9.36 1.94
CA GLY A 50 -8.33 9.77 0.74
C GLY A 50 -7.41 10.40 -0.30
N ALA A 51 -6.50 11.29 0.11
CA ALA A 51 -5.50 11.88 -0.78
C ALA A 51 -4.57 10.82 -1.37
N ILE A 52 -4.12 9.85 -0.56
CA ILE A 52 -3.29 8.72 -1.03
C ILE A 52 -4.07 7.88 -2.04
N VAL A 53 -5.33 7.55 -1.75
CA VAL A 53 -6.19 6.75 -2.65
C VAL A 53 -6.46 7.49 -3.95
N ILE A 54 -6.71 8.80 -3.92
CA ILE A 54 -6.89 9.63 -5.12
C ILE A 54 -5.60 9.65 -5.95
N VAL A 55 -4.46 9.91 -5.33
CA VAL A 55 -3.16 9.93 -6.03
C VAL A 55 -2.88 8.57 -6.67
N LEU A 56 -3.12 7.47 -5.95
CA LEU A 56 -2.94 6.12 -6.49
C LEU A 56 -3.98 5.76 -7.56
N GLY A 57 -5.20 6.29 -7.48
CA GLY A 57 -6.26 6.06 -8.47
C GLY A 57 -6.04 6.81 -9.78
N ILE A 58 -5.34 7.95 -9.77
CA ILE A 58 -4.98 8.70 -10.98
C ILE A 58 -3.82 8.01 -11.73
N LEU A 59 -2.94 7.31 -11.02
CA LEU A 59 -1.81 6.62 -11.62
C LEU A 59 -2.27 5.43 -12.46
N PRO A 60 -1.63 5.13 -13.60
CA PRO A 60 -1.95 3.94 -14.37
C PRO A 60 -1.80 2.67 -13.53
N TRP A 61 -2.70 1.70 -13.72
CA TRP A 61 -2.73 0.45 -12.94
C TRP A 61 -1.38 -0.27 -12.82
N TYR A 62 -0.57 -0.26 -13.89
CA TYR A 62 0.74 -0.92 -13.93
C TYR A 62 1.78 -0.17 -13.09
N VAL A 63 1.65 1.15 -12.94
CA VAL A 63 2.49 1.96 -12.05
C VAL A 63 2.20 1.57 -10.61
N VAL A 64 0.93 1.54 -10.20
CA VAL A 64 0.54 1.12 -8.85
C VAL A 64 0.96 -0.32 -8.56
N LYS A 65 0.77 -1.23 -9.53
CA LYS A 65 1.25 -2.61 -9.42
C LYS A 65 2.76 -2.68 -9.21
N SER A 66 3.52 -1.90 -9.98
CA SER A 66 4.98 -1.86 -9.85
C SER A 66 5.41 -1.29 -8.50
N MET A 67 4.72 -0.27 -7.98
CA MET A 67 4.98 0.30 -6.65
C MET A 67 4.71 -0.70 -5.52
N LEU A 68 3.66 -1.52 -5.63
CA LEU A 68 3.39 -2.59 -4.66
C LEU A 68 4.48 -3.67 -4.71
N LEU A 69 4.87 -4.12 -5.90
CA LEU A 69 5.90 -5.15 -6.04
C LEU A 69 7.27 -4.65 -5.59
N VAL A 70 7.72 -3.52 -6.12
CA VAL A 70 9.04 -2.95 -5.82
C VAL A 70 9.07 -2.42 -4.39
N GLY A 71 8.01 -1.76 -3.92
CA GLY A 71 7.91 -1.26 -2.56
C GLY A 71 7.90 -2.37 -1.52
N GLY A 72 7.18 -3.47 -1.78
CA GLY A 72 7.19 -4.67 -0.92
C GLY A 72 8.58 -5.28 -0.81
N LEU A 73 9.27 -5.47 -1.95
CA LEU A 73 10.65 -5.97 -1.98
C LEU A 73 11.64 -5.00 -1.32
N ALA A 74 11.48 -3.70 -1.55
CA ALA A 74 12.33 -2.66 -0.95
C ALA A 74 12.17 -2.64 0.58
N LEU A 75 10.97 -2.83 1.10
CA LEU A 75 10.73 -2.95 2.54
C LEU A 75 11.38 -4.21 3.13
N VAL A 76 11.28 -5.35 2.44
CA VAL A 76 11.98 -6.58 2.87
C VAL A 76 13.49 -6.37 2.85
N TYR A 77 14.03 -5.79 1.77
CA TYR A 77 15.45 -5.49 1.66
C TYR A 77 15.93 -4.52 2.74
N ALA A 78 15.22 -3.42 2.96
CA ALA A 78 15.53 -2.45 4.01
C ALA A 78 15.43 -3.08 5.41
N ALA A 79 14.43 -3.91 5.66
CA ALA A 79 14.27 -4.58 6.95
C ALA A 79 15.35 -5.62 7.23
N ILE A 80 15.94 -6.21 6.19
CA ILE A 80 17.14 -7.03 6.33
C ILE A 80 18.34 -6.10 6.58
N TRP A 81 18.54 -5.07 5.76
CA TRP A 81 19.77 -4.27 5.75
C TRP A 81 19.93 -3.30 6.95
N VAL A 82 18.88 -2.53 7.29
CA VAL A 82 18.88 -1.49 8.35
C VAL A 82 19.07 -2.08 9.76
N PHE A 83 18.90 -3.38 9.87
CA PHE A 83 18.62 -4.09 11.10
C PHE A 83 19.58 -5.28 11.30
N SER A 84 20.48 -5.48 10.33
CA SER A 84 21.61 -6.41 10.41
C SER A 84 22.81 -5.82 11.15
N PHE A 85 22.71 -4.60 11.69
CA PHE A 85 23.75 -3.90 12.46
C PHE A 85 23.26 -3.62 13.88
#